data_AF-A0AAV6NQA4-F1
#
_entry.id   AF-A0AAV6NQA4-F1
#
_cell.length_a   1.000
_cell.length_b   1.000
_cell.length_c   1.000
_cell.angle_alpha   90.00
_cell.angle_beta   90.00
_cell.angle_gamma   90.00
#
_symmetry.space_group_name_H-M   'P 1'
#
loop_
_entity.id
_entity.type
_entity.pdbx_description
1 polymer ?
#
loop_
_entity_poly.entity_id
_entity_poly.type
_entity_poly.pdbx_seq_one_letter_code
_entity_poly.pdbx_strand_id
1 'polypeptide(L)'
;MAEPRKSPSPAPPLRSSPQSSPLPAMSLQPSPKRSGFSKPTKLLRQVRSVFRTLPILSPACRIPLNGSRLHDGYVHGGARITGTIFGYRKSRVNLAFQESPRCLPILILELAIPTGKLLQDMGQGLVRLALECEKRPSEKRKILEEPIWTLYCNGRKSGYGVRRDPSSEDMKIMQTLNAVSMGAGVIPAEEAAQTADGDQLTYMRAYFERVTGSKDSETFYMMNPDSNNGAELSVFLVRI
;
A
#
# COMPACT_ATOMS: atom_id res chain seq x y z
N MET A 1 -79.95 -26.07 -18.07
CA MET A 1 -78.67 -26.66 -17.64
C MET A 1 -77.57 -25.93 -18.37
N ALA A 2 -76.90 -25.02 -17.67
CA ALA A 2 -75.83 -24.18 -18.20
C ALA A 2 -74.57 -24.49 -17.40
N GLU A 3 -73.45 -24.71 -18.09
CA GLU A 3 -72.13 -24.83 -17.46
C GLU A 3 -71.20 -23.77 -18.07
N PRO A 4 -70.40 -23.04 -17.27
CA PRO A 4 -69.76 -21.80 -17.71
C PRO A 4 -68.33 -22.01 -18.20
N ARG A 5 -67.92 -21.19 -19.18
CA ARG A 5 -66.54 -21.07 -19.67
C ARG A 5 -65.61 -20.53 -18.58
N LYS A 6 -64.51 -21.24 -18.30
CA LYS A 6 -63.40 -20.77 -17.45
C LYS A 6 -62.45 -19.87 -18.24
N SER A 7 -62.15 -18.71 -17.69
CA SER A 7 -61.14 -17.75 -18.14
C SER A 7 -59.71 -18.18 -17.73
N PRO A 8 -58.67 -17.80 -18.49
CA PRO A 8 -57.27 -18.07 -18.10
C PRO A 8 -56.75 -17.05 -17.07
N SER A 9 -55.91 -17.53 -16.14
CA SER A 9 -55.23 -16.72 -15.11
C SER A 9 -54.12 -15.82 -15.69
N PRO A 10 -53.81 -14.68 -15.03
CA PRO A 10 -52.72 -13.80 -15.46
C PRO A 10 -51.34 -14.36 -15.07
N ALA A 11 -50.35 -14.08 -15.91
CA ALA A 11 -48.94 -14.46 -15.71
C ALA A 11 -48.29 -13.67 -14.54
N PRO A 12 -47.28 -14.25 -13.85
CA PRO A 12 -46.57 -13.56 -12.78
C PRO A 12 -45.64 -12.46 -13.35
N PRO A 13 -45.35 -11.40 -12.58
CA PRO A 13 -44.48 -10.33 -13.04
C PRO A 13 -43.02 -10.79 -13.14
N LEU A 14 -42.37 -10.38 -14.24
CA LEU A 14 -40.94 -10.55 -14.49
C LEU A 14 -40.13 -9.90 -13.36
N ARG A 15 -39.22 -10.67 -12.74
CA ARG A 15 -38.21 -10.17 -11.81
C ARG A 15 -37.35 -9.12 -12.52
N SER A 16 -37.31 -7.92 -11.97
CA SER A 16 -36.33 -6.90 -12.31
C SER A 16 -34.91 -7.41 -12.03
N SER A 17 -34.03 -7.23 -13.01
CA SER A 17 -32.58 -7.43 -12.90
C SER A 17 -31.99 -6.59 -11.76
N PRO A 18 -31.03 -7.11 -10.96
CA PRO A 18 -30.38 -6.30 -9.93
C PRO A 18 -29.57 -5.18 -10.59
N GLN A 19 -29.81 -3.95 -10.15
CA GLN A 19 -29.00 -2.78 -10.47
C GLN A 19 -27.55 -3.03 -10.03
N SER A 20 -26.63 -2.90 -10.97
CA SER A 20 -25.20 -2.78 -10.70
C SER A 20 -24.97 -1.56 -9.80
N SER A 21 -24.56 -1.79 -8.55
CA SER A 21 -24.04 -0.74 -7.70
C SER A 21 -22.77 -0.15 -8.34
N PRO A 22 -22.60 1.18 -8.34
CA PRO A 22 -21.38 1.79 -8.87
C PRO A 22 -20.19 1.38 -7.99
N LEU A 23 -19.15 0.83 -8.63
CA LEU A 23 -17.85 0.58 -8.00
C LEU A 23 -17.39 1.84 -7.25
N PRO A 24 -16.96 1.74 -5.98
CA PRO A 24 -16.45 2.90 -5.27
C PRO A 24 -15.28 3.49 -6.05
N ALA A 25 -15.33 4.82 -6.26
CA ALA A 25 -14.27 5.54 -6.96
C ALA A 25 -12.94 5.29 -6.23
N MET A 26 -11.90 4.87 -6.97
CA MET A 26 -10.55 4.72 -6.44
C MET A 26 -10.09 6.06 -5.84
N SER A 27 -9.89 6.08 -4.52
CA SER A 27 -9.52 7.26 -3.74
C SER A 27 -8.04 7.29 -3.38
N LEU A 28 -7.24 6.36 -3.92
CA LEU A 28 -5.80 6.34 -3.70
C LEU A 28 -5.15 7.53 -4.41
N GLN A 29 -4.40 8.32 -3.65
CA GLN A 29 -3.73 9.50 -4.15
C GLN A 29 -2.33 9.13 -4.67
N PRO A 30 -1.85 9.77 -5.75
CA PRO A 30 -0.43 9.78 -6.06
C PRO A 30 0.37 10.32 -4.87
N SER A 31 1.55 9.77 -4.61
CA SER A 31 2.42 10.31 -3.58
C SER A 31 2.76 11.78 -3.86
N PRO A 32 2.76 12.65 -2.83
CA PRO A 32 3.27 14.01 -3.00
C PRO A 32 4.76 13.93 -3.30
N LYS A 33 5.15 14.24 -4.53
CA LYS A 33 6.56 14.30 -4.96
C LYS A 33 7.35 15.18 -3.98
N ARG A 34 8.18 14.58 -3.12
CA ARG A 34 9.26 15.30 -2.45
C ARG A 34 10.31 15.62 -3.51
N SER A 35 10.33 16.87 -3.95
CA SER A 35 11.19 17.37 -5.02
C SER A 35 12.65 17.45 -4.57
N GLY A 36 13.40 16.39 -4.85
CA GLY A 36 14.85 16.46 -4.99
C GLY A 36 15.22 16.74 -6.45
N PHE A 37 15.57 17.99 -6.73
CA PHE A 37 16.41 18.44 -7.85
C PHE A 37 15.97 18.16 -9.31
N SER A 38 15.42 19.18 -9.98
CA SER A 38 15.77 19.53 -11.37
C SER A 38 15.28 20.95 -11.70
N LYS A 39 16.23 21.84 -12.04
CA LYS A 39 15.96 23.23 -12.47
C LYS A 39 15.06 23.25 -13.72
N PRO A 40 14.10 24.18 -13.84
CA PRO A 40 13.53 24.49 -15.14
C PRO A 40 14.21 25.74 -15.74
N THR A 41 14.68 25.57 -16.99
CA THR A 41 15.09 26.65 -17.89
C THR A 41 13.90 27.55 -18.27
N LYS A 42 14.22 28.83 -18.43
CA LYS A 42 13.36 29.97 -18.74
C LYS A 42 12.29 29.69 -19.80
N LEU A 43 11.04 30.11 -19.53
CA LEU A 43 10.10 30.57 -20.56
C LEU A 43 9.30 31.76 -20.01
N LEU A 44 9.50 32.91 -20.64
CA LEU A 44 8.68 34.11 -20.52
C LEU A 44 7.39 33.91 -21.32
N ARG A 45 6.22 34.22 -20.74
CA ARG A 45 5.08 34.73 -21.53
C ARG A 45 4.15 35.58 -20.67
N GLN A 46 4.03 36.84 -21.08
CA GLN A 46 3.06 37.84 -20.62
C GLN A 46 1.61 37.35 -20.72
N VAL A 47 0.78 37.75 -19.76
CA VAL A 47 -0.57 38.28 -20.03
C VAL A 47 -0.80 39.50 -19.11
N ARG A 48 -1.32 40.58 -19.71
CA ARG A 48 -1.61 41.90 -19.10
C ARG A 48 -3.07 42.00 -18.62
N SER A 49 -3.26 42.79 -17.56
CA SER A 49 -4.43 43.63 -17.20
C SER A 49 -5.74 42.91 -16.82
N VAL A 50 -6.54 43.31 -15.82
CA VAL A 50 -7.04 44.66 -15.49
C VAL A 50 -7.39 44.78 -14.00
N PHE A 51 -7.12 45.96 -13.46
CA PHE A 51 -7.52 46.45 -12.14
C PHE A 51 -9.03 46.52 -11.96
N ARG A 52 -9.53 46.11 -10.78
CA ARG A 52 -10.77 46.62 -10.17
C ARG A 52 -10.64 46.71 -8.64
N THR A 53 -10.35 47.93 -8.18
CA THR A 53 -10.94 48.67 -7.02
C THR A 53 -11.13 47.99 -5.64
N LEU A 54 -10.23 48.35 -4.69
CA LEU A 54 -10.34 48.74 -3.24
C LEU A 54 -11.48 48.17 -2.32
N PRO A 55 -11.35 48.11 -0.96
CA PRO A 55 -10.39 48.79 -0.07
C PRO A 55 -9.76 47.92 1.06
N ILE A 56 -8.92 48.60 1.83
CA ILE A 56 -8.14 48.24 3.01
C ILE A 56 -9.01 47.61 4.12
N LEU A 57 -8.66 46.40 4.55
CA LEU A 57 -8.94 45.92 5.91
C LEU A 57 -7.83 44.94 6.32
N SER A 58 -6.84 45.44 7.05
CA SER A 58 -5.80 44.62 7.68
C SER A 58 -6.30 44.17 9.05
N PRO A 59 -6.53 42.86 9.31
CA PRO A 59 -6.46 42.37 10.67
C PRO A 59 -5.00 42.02 10.95
N ALA A 60 -4.35 42.84 11.77
CA ALA A 60 -3.11 42.46 12.42
C ALA A 60 -3.41 41.38 13.48
N CYS A 61 -3.58 40.13 13.04
CA CYS A 61 -3.52 38.98 13.94
C CYS A 61 -2.03 38.68 14.20
N ARG A 62 -1.43 39.41 15.15
CA ARG A 62 -0.22 38.94 15.84
C ARG A 62 -0.62 37.75 16.71
N ILE A 63 -0.39 36.54 16.19
CA ILE A 63 -0.36 35.32 16.99
C ILE A 63 1.12 35.01 17.21
N PRO A 64 1.68 35.23 18.41
CA PRO A 64 2.94 34.63 18.77
C PRO A 64 2.63 33.22 19.23
N LEU A 65 3.14 32.20 18.55
CA LEU A 65 3.46 30.96 19.25
C LEU A 65 4.38 30.11 18.38
N ASN A 66 5.60 29.98 18.89
CA ASN A 66 6.50 28.86 18.75
C ASN A 66 6.22 27.95 17.56
N GLY A 67 7.09 28.05 16.54
CA GLY A 67 7.48 26.90 15.73
C GLY A 67 8.17 25.85 16.60
N SER A 68 7.44 25.31 17.58
CA SER A 68 7.69 23.99 18.11
C SER A 68 7.41 23.06 16.94
N ARG A 69 8.48 22.79 16.18
CA ARG A 69 8.67 21.51 15.52
C ARG A 69 7.99 20.48 16.42
N LEU A 70 6.88 19.90 15.97
CA LEU A 70 6.47 18.65 16.56
C LEU A 70 7.66 17.75 16.31
N HIS A 71 8.38 17.52 17.40
CA HIS A 71 9.48 16.62 17.49
C HIS A 71 8.87 15.25 17.23
N ASP A 72 8.80 14.89 15.95
CA ASP A 72 8.60 13.52 15.54
C ASP A 72 9.90 12.83 15.95
N GLY A 73 9.88 12.28 17.16
CA GLY A 73 11.01 11.61 17.78
C GLY A 73 11.28 10.31 17.04
N TYR A 74 11.86 10.39 15.85
CA TYR A 74 12.50 9.23 15.22
C TYR A 74 13.97 9.24 15.62
N VAL A 75 14.29 8.35 16.54
CA VAL A 75 15.63 8.15 17.10
C VAL A 75 16.63 7.65 16.03
N HIS A 76 16.20 7.31 14.81
CA HIS A 76 17.07 6.70 13.78
C HIS A 76 17.07 7.38 12.41
N GLY A 77 16.48 8.57 12.25
CA GLY A 77 16.58 9.35 11.00
C GLY A 77 15.93 8.71 9.76
N GLY A 78 15.18 7.62 9.91
CA GLY A 78 14.40 6.99 8.85
C GLY A 78 13.06 7.69 8.57
N ALA A 79 12.50 7.45 7.39
CA ALA A 79 11.17 7.93 7.04
C ALA A 79 10.11 6.89 7.43
N ARG A 80 9.10 7.30 8.21
CA ARG A 80 7.94 6.45 8.47
C ARG A 80 7.11 6.26 7.20
N ILE A 81 6.77 5.02 6.92
CA ILE A 81 5.90 4.61 5.82
C ILE A 81 4.89 3.56 6.29
N THR A 82 3.93 3.20 5.44
CA THR A 82 2.97 2.11 5.69
C THR A 82 3.40 0.86 4.92
N GLY A 83 3.49 -0.27 5.62
CA GLY A 83 3.70 -1.58 5.00
C GLY A 83 2.47 -2.46 5.20
N THR A 84 2.08 -3.19 4.14
CA THR A 84 0.99 -4.16 4.16
C THR A 84 1.51 -5.51 3.70
N ILE A 85 1.42 -6.51 4.57
CA ILE A 85 1.62 -7.93 4.24
C ILE A 85 0.26 -8.50 3.87
N PHE A 86 0.11 -9.15 2.74
CA PHE A 86 -1.18 -9.72 2.33
C PHE A 86 -1.00 -10.94 1.43
N GLY A 87 -2.01 -11.81 1.46
CA GLY A 87 -2.05 -13.00 0.64
C GLY A 87 -2.98 -14.07 1.19
N TYR A 88 -3.30 -15.03 0.33
CA TYR A 88 -4.00 -16.25 0.71
C TYR A 88 -3.04 -17.16 1.48
N ARG A 89 -3.56 -17.94 2.45
CA ARG A 89 -2.77 -18.72 3.40
C ARG A 89 -1.80 -19.66 2.70
N LYS A 90 -2.25 -20.33 1.62
CA LYS A 90 -1.47 -21.31 0.86
C LYS A 90 -0.65 -20.71 -0.28
N SER A 91 -0.89 -19.44 -0.62
CA SER A 91 -0.22 -18.74 -1.71
C SER A 91 1.01 -17.97 -1.23
N ARG A 92 1.83 -17.55 -2.19
CA ARG A 92 2.98 -16.65 -1.95
C ARG A 92 2.54 -15.34 -1.31
N VAL A 93 3.36 -14.83 -0.40
CA VAL A 93 3.08 -13.58 0.31
C VAL A 93 3.44 -12.36 -0.54
N ASN A 94 2.61 -11.33 -0.43
CA ASN A 94 2.86 -10.02 -1.03
C ASN A 94 3.14 -8.98 0.05
N LEU A 95 4.16 -8.15 -0.19
CA LEU A 95 4.49 -6.98 0.63
C LEU A 95 4.29 -5.73 -0.19
N ALA A 96 3.43 -4.82 0.26
CA ALA A 96 3.25 -3.50 -0.33
C ALA A 96 3.74 -2.41 0.62
N PHE A 97 4.53 -1.48 0.10
CA PHE A 97 4.95 -0.28 0.81
C PHE A 97 4.29 0.96 0.21
N GLN A 98 3.72 1.82 1.05
CA GLN A 98 3.08 3.08 0.67
C GLN A 98 3.64 4.20 1.55
N GLU A 99 3.79 5.43 1.01
CA GLU A 99 4.20 6.58 1.83
C GLU A 99 3.22 6.86 2.98
N SER A 100 1.92 6.64 2.72
CA SER A 100 0.85 6.65 3.72
C SER A 100 -0.24 5.66 3.31
N PRO A 101 -1.17 5.28 4.20
CA PRO A 101 -2.23 4.29 3.90
C PRO A 101 -3.08 4.61 2.68
N ARG A 102 -3.15 5.89 2.27
CA ARG A 102 -4.00 6.40 1.19
C ARG A 102 -3.25 6.64 -0.12
N CYS A 103 -1.93 6.42 -0.14
CA CYS A 103 -1.11 6.63 -1.33
C CYS A 103 -1.07 5.39 -2.20
N LEU A 104 -0.69 5.53 -3.47
CA LEU A 104 -0.34 4.37 -4.30
C LEU A 104 0.87 3.61 -3.71
N PRO A 105 0.94 2.28 -3.86
CA PRO A 105 2.13 1.51 -3.49
C PRO A 105 3.36 2.01 -4.27
N ILE A 106 4.44 2.30 -3.55
CA ILE A 106 5.75 2.63 -4.15
C ILE A 106 6.53 1.36 -4.50
N LEU A 107 6.20 0.23 -3.88
CA LEU A 107 6.81 -1.07 -4.11
C LEU A 107 5.80 -2.16 -3.78
N ILE A 108 5.70 -3.18 -4.64
CA ILE A 108 5.07 -4.46 -4.34
C ILE A 108 6.07 -5.58 -4.61
N LEU A 109 6.30 -6.39 -3.59
CA LEU A 109 7.15 -7.58 -3.63
C LEU A 109 6.31 -8.82 -3.46
N GLU A 110 6.45 -9.78 -4.37
CA GLU A 110 5.94 -11.13 -4.21
C GLU A 110 7.09 -12.05 -3.79
N LEU A 111 6.97 -12.72 -2.65
CA LEU A 111 8.02 -13.56 -2.09
C LEU A 111 7.68 -15.04 -2.27
N ALA A 112 8.69 -15.88 -2.52
CA ALA A 112 8.53 -17.33 -2.63
C ALA A 112 8.11 -18.04 -1.32
N ILE A 113 7.85 -17.29 -0.24
CA ILE A 113 7.40 -17.80 1.05
C ILE A 113 5.85 -17.84 1.07
N PRO A 114 5.21 -18.96 1.46
CA PRO A 114 3.78 -18.98 1.67
C PRO A 114 3.33 -18.00 2.77
N THR A 115 2.23 -17.29 2.55
CA THR A 115 1.70 -16.29 3.50
C THR A 115 1.48 -16.87 4.88
N GLY A 116 0.84 -18.04 4.98
CA GLY A 116 0.60 -18.70 6.26
C GLY A 116 1.89 -19.04 7.01
N LYS A 117 2.98 -19.38 6.29
CA LYS A 117 4.28 -19.68 6.89
C LYS A 117 4.94 -18.41 7.43
N LEU A 118 4.95 -17.32 6.65
CA LEU A 118 5.52 -16.05 7.11
C LEU A 118 4.80 -15.54 8.36
N LEU A 119 3.46 -15.52 8.35
CA LEU A 119 2.67 -15.07 9.49
C LEU A 119 2.87 -15.95 10.73
N GLN A 120 3.04 -17.27 10.54
CA GLN A 120 3.40 -18.18 11.63
C GLN A 120 4.77 -17.85 12.22
N ASP A 121 5.79 -17.64 11.37
CA ASP A 121 7.15 -17.31 11.81
C ASP A 121 7.19 -15.99 12.57
N MET A 122 6.41 -15.01 12.12
CA MET A 122 6.23 -13.74 12.81
C MET A 122 5.55 -13.91 14.18
N GLY A 123 4.62 -14.85 14.33
CA GLY A 123 4.03 -15.20 15.62
C GLY A 123 4.99 -15.90 16.58
N GLN A 124 6.09 -16.47 16.06
CA GLN A 124 7.13 -17.14 16.86
C GLN A 124 8.26 -16.19 17.28
N GLY A 125 8.33 -14.98 16.71
CA GLY A 125 9.28 -13.95 17.10
C GLY A 125 9.81 -13.13 15.93
N LEU A 126 11.13 -12.89 15.94
CA LEU A 126 11.80 -12.01 14.98
C LEU A 126 11.94 -12.66 13.60
N VAL A 127 11.49 -11.97 12.56
CA VAL A 127 11.66 -12.37 11.17
C VAL A 127 12.50 -11.34 10.43
N ARG A 128 13.58 -11.81 9.80
CA ARG A 128 14.52 -11.03 8.99
C ARG A 128 14.48 -11.54 7.56
N LEU A 129 13.98 -10.72 6.65
CA LEU A 129 13.98 -11.00 5.21
C LEU A 129 15.12 -10.22 4.56
N ALA A 130 16.10 -10.91 4.00
CA ALA A 130 17.13 -10.30 3.17
C ALA A 130 16.87 -10.63 1.70
N LEU A 131 16.76 -9.59 0.88
CA LEU A 131 16.59 -9.63 -0.56
C LEU A 131 17.89 -9.15 -1.21
N GLU A 132 18.66 -10.10 -1.75
CA GLU A 132 19.97 -9.85 -2.32
C GLU A 132 19.93 -9.93 -3.85
N CYS A 133 20.53 -8.94 -4.52
CA CYS A 133 20.74 -8.96 -5.97
C CYS A 133 22.18 -8.59 -6.32
N GLU A 134 22.69 -9.08 -7.45
CA GLU A 134 24.04 -8.76 -7.89
C GLU A 134 24.17 -7.34 -8.45
N LYS A 135 25.30 -6.70 -8.16
CA LYS A 135 25.63 -5.39 -8.72
C LYS A 135 26.06 -5.48 -10.17
N ARG A 136 25.30 -4.82 -11.05
CA ARG A 136 25.65 -4.64 -12.46
C ARG A 136 26.26 -3.26 -12.69
N PRO A 137 27.55 -3.14 -13.10
CA PRO A 137 28.25 -1.86 -13.19
C PRO A 137 27.60 -0.82 -14.12
N SER A 138 26.87 -1.27 -15.14
CA SER A 138 26.24 -0.42 -16.16
C SER A 138 24.82 0.03 -15.79
N GLU A 139 24.18 -0.57 -14.78
CA GLU A 139 22.79 -0.28 -14.43
C GLU A 139 22.72 0.81 -13.34
N LYS A 140 22.16 1.98 -13.68
CA LYS A 140 21.88 3.08 -12.74
C LYS A 140 20.48 2.95 -12.10
N ARG A 141 20.08 1.73 -11.75
CA ARG A 141 18.74 1.44 -11.22
C ARG A 141 18.71 1.65 -9.70
N LYS A 142 17.61 2.20 -9.18
CA LYS A 142 17.41 2.29 -7.72
C LYS A 142 17.19 0.90 -7.13
N ILE A 143 17.59 0.68 -5.87
CA ILE A 143 17.42 -0.63 -5.24
C ILE A 143 15.96 -1.10 -5.24
N LEU A 144 14.99 -0.20 -4.99
CA LEU A 144 13.55 -0.56 -5.03
C LEU A 144 13.02 -0.86 -6.44
N GLU A 145 13.77 -0.55 -7.49
CA GLU A 145 13.34 -0.78 -8.87
C GLU A 145 13.83 -2.13 -9.40
N GLU A 146 14.72 -2.84 -8.67
CA GLU A 146 15.24 -4.14 -9.12
C GLU A 146 14.10 -5.15 -9.35
N PRO A 147 14.17 -5.97 -10.41
CA PRO A 147 13.07 -6.85 -10.79
C PRO A 147 13.00 -8.10 -9.91
N ILE A 148 14.14 -8.59 -9.42
CA ILE A 148 14.23 -9.87 -8.72
C ILE A 148 15.40 -9.87 -7.73
N TRP A 149 15.22 -10.59 -6.63
CA TRP A 149 16.22 -10.83 -5.62
C TRP A 149 16.24 -12.30 -5.21
N THR A 150 17.39 -12.78 -4.74
CA THR A 150 17.47 -13.97 -3.92
C THR A 150 16.95 -13.65 -2.53
N LEU A 151 16.04 -14.49 -2.02
CA LEU A 151 15.41 -14.29 -0.73
C LEU A 151 16.05 -15.18 0.34
N TYR A 152 16.43 -14.58 1.46
CA TYR A 152 16.85 -15.27 2.67
C TYR A 152 15.90 -14.90 3.81
N CYS A 153 15.38 -15.90 4.52
CA CYS A 153 14.60 -15.73 5.73
C CYS A 153 15.44 -16.21 6.91
N ASN A 154 15.71 -15.33 7.88
CA ASN A 154 16.52 -15.62 9.07
C ASN A 154 17.87 -16.30 8.73
N GLY A 155 18.54 -15.80 7.68
CA GLY A 155 19.84 -16.30 7.20
C GLY A 155 19.77 -17.57 6.35
N ARG A 156 18.58 -18.15 6.11
CA ARG A 156 18.40 -19.34 5.26
C ARG A 156 17.79 -18.98 3.92
N LYS A 157 18.38 -19.46 2.82
CA LYS A 157 17.86 -19.26 1.47
C LYS A 157 16.43 -19.84 1.38
N SER A 158 15.48 -18.97 1.02
CA SER A 158 14.04 -19.25 1.03
C SER A 158 13.39 -18.94 -0.34
N GLY A 159 14.19 -18.99 -1.42
CA GLY A 159 13.75 -18.81 -2.79
C GLY A 159 14.12 -17.43 -3.33
N TYR A 160 13.12 -16.72 -3.86
CA TYR A 160 13.29 -15.43 -4.51
C TYR A 160 12.19 -14.44 -4.11
N GLY A 161 12.45 -13.15 -4.31
CA GLY A 161 11.46 -12.09 -4.27
C GLY A 161 11.38 -11.42 -5.65
N VAL A 162 10.19 -11.11 -6.12
CA VAL A 162 9.95 -10.45 -7.42
C VAL A 162 9.27 -9.12 -7.17
N ARG A 163 9.80 -8.07 -7.79
CA ARG A 163 9.09 -6.80 -7.89
C ARG A 163 8.07 -6.91 -9.02
N ARG A 164 6.84 -6.50 -8.73
CA ARG A 164 5.76 -6.43 -9.72
C ARG A 164 5.05 -5.11 -9.66
N ASP A 165 4.43 -4.73 -10.77
CA ASP A 165 3.54 -3.58 -10.79
C ASP A 165 2.22 -3.91 -10.06
N PRO A 166 1.55 -2.92 -9.45
CA PRO A 166 0.25 -3.12 -8.82
C PRO A 166 -0.81 -3.58 -9.82
N SER A 167 -1.40 -4.74 -9.56
CA SER A 167 -2.54 -5.24 -10.30
C SER A 167 -3.84 -4.54 -9.87
N SER A 168 -4.92 -4.76 -10.61
CA SER A 168 -6.26 -4.27 -10.22
C SER A 168 -6.71 -4.83 -8.87
N GLU A 169 -6.30 -6.07 -8.53
CA GLU A 169 -6.60 -6.68 -7.23
C GLU A 169 -5.85 -5.98 -6.09
N ASP A 170 -4.56 -5.70 -6.28
CA ASP A 170 -3.78 -4.96 -5.27
C ASP A 170 -4.38 -3.58 -5.03
N MET A 171 -4.79 -2.90 -6.09
CA MET A 171 -5.42 -1.58 -6.00
C MET A 171 -6.74 -1.64 -5.22
N LYS A 172 -7.57 -2.67 -5.43
CA LYS A 172 -8.77 -2.92 -4.62
C LYS A 172 -8.42 -3.17 -3.15
N ILE A 173 -7.43 -4.01 -2.87
CA ILE A 173 -6.94 -4.29 -1.50
C ILE A 173 -6.48 -3.00 -0.82
N MET A 174 -5.64 -2.21 -1.48
CA MET A 174 -5.14 -0.95 -0.94
C MET A 174 -6.26 0.07 -0.70
N GLN A 175 -7.27 0.09 -1.59
CA GLN A 175 -8.45 0.93 -1.44
C GLN A 175 -9.31 0.50 -0.24
N THR A 176 -9.57 -0.80 -0.08
CA THR A 176 -10.30 -1.36 1.08
C THR A 176 -9.60 -1.00 2.40
N LEU A 177 -8.28 -1.00 2.40
CA LEU A 177 -7.47 -0.70 3.58
C LEU A 177 -7.19 0.80 3.78
N ASN A 178 -7.72 1.72 2.97
CA ASN A 178 -7.41 3.15 3.02
C ASN A 178 -7.59 3.77 4.43
N ALA A 179 -8.66 3.40 5.14
CA ALA A 179 -8.93 3.86 6.51
C ALA A 179 -8.14 3.09 7.59
N VAL A 180 -7.50 1.98 7.25
CA VAL A 180 -6.73 1.14 8.17
C VAL A 180 -5.30 1.67 8.25
N SER A 181 -4.94 2.18 9.42
CA SER A 181 -3.58 2.67 9.70
C SER A 181 -2.64 1.54 10.13
N MET A 182 -3.10 0.71 11.07
CA MET A 182 -2.43 -0.50 11.55
C MET A 182 -3.50 -1.55 11.89
N GLY A 183 -3.13 -2.82 11.86
CA GLY A 183 -4.01 -3.93 12.25
C GLY A 183 -3.85 -5.14 11.33
N ALA A 184 -4.42 -6.27 11.75
CA ALA A 184 -4.48 -7.49 10.95
C ALA A 184 -5.93 -7.95 10.81
N GLY A 185 -6.24 -8.63 9.70
CA GLY A 185 -7.58 -9.11 9.45
C GLY A 185 -7.68 -9.93 8.17
N VAL A 186 -8.92 -10.22 7.79
CA VAL A 186 -9.27 -10.85 6.52
C VAL A 186 -10.04 -9.86 5.66
N ILE A 187 -9.76 -9.86 4.36
CA ILE A 187 -10.54 -9.14 3.36
C ILE A 187 -11.46 -10.18 2.72
N PRO A 188 -12.79 -10.04 2.85
CA PRO A 188 -13.72 -10.94 2.20
C PRO A 188 -13.47 -10.91 0.68
N ALA A 189 -13.38 -12.10 0.07
CA ALA A 189 -13.42 -12.17 -1.39
C ALA A 189 -14.79 -11.70 -1.87
N GLU A 190 -14.85 -10.87 -2.91
CA GLU A 190 -16.10 -10.69 -3.65
C GLU A 190 -16.60 -12.06 -4.09
N GLU A 191 -17.91 -12.32 -4.01
CA GLU A 191 -18.55 -13.65 -4.10
C GLU A 191 -18.16 -14.47 -5.34
N ALA A 192 -17.60 -13.84 -6.38
CA ALA A 192 -17.11 -14.48 -7.60
C ALA A 192 -15.66 -15.02 -7.53
N ALA A 193 -14.88 -14.70 -6.50
CA ALA A 193 -13.47 -15.05 -6.35
C ALA A 193 -13.20 -15.90 -5.10
N GLN A 194 -14.20 -16.68 -4.65
CA GLN A 194 -13.95 -17.75 -3.70
C GLN A 194 -12.96 -18.70 -4.36
N THR A 195 -11.71 -18.68 -3.89
CA THR A 195 -10.72 -19.71 -4.19
C THR A 195 -11.41 -21.06 -3.96
N ALA A 196 -11.20 -22.05 -4.83
CA ALA A 196 -11.92 -23.33 -4.82
C ALA A 196 -11.87 -24.08 -3.46
N ASP A 197 -11.01 -23.63 -2.56
CA ASP A 197 -10.72 -24.20 -1.23
C ASP A 197 -11.24 -23.32 -0.06
N GLY A 198 -12.01 -22.26 -0.34
CA GLY A 198 -12.54 -21.34 0.68
C GLY A 198 -11.47 -20.50 1.39
N ASP A 199 -10.25 -20.41 0.84
CA ASP A 199 -9.15 -19.63 1.43
C ASP A 199 -9.49 -18.14 1.42
N GLN A 200 -9.19 -17.47 2.53
CA GLN A 200 -9.50 -16.04 2.74
C GLN A 200 -8.24 -15.21 2.54
N LEU A 201 -8.40 -14.03 1.93
CA LEU A 201 -7.29 -13.10 1.79
C LEU A 201 -6.98 -12.47 3.16
N THR A 202 -5.83 -12.82 3.72
CA THR A 202 -5.37 -12.24 4.99
C THR A 202 -4.53 -11.00 4.72
N TYR A 203 -4.53 -10.05 5.66
CA TYR A 203 -3.63 -8.93 5.65
C TYR A 203 -3.14 -8.57 7.06
N MET A 204 -1.98 -7.93 7.10
CA MET A 204 -1.43 -7.24 8.26
C MET A 204 -0.79 -5.94 7.81
N ARG A 205 -1.23 -4.84 8.40
CA ARG A 205 -0.75 -3.49 8.12
C ARG A 205 -0.08 -2.92 9.35
N ALA A 206 1.09 -2.34 9.16
CA ALA A 206 1.85 -1.68 10.21
C ALA A 206 2.60 -0.47 9.64
N TYR A 207 3.12 0.35 10.55
CA TYR A 207 4.10 1.35 10.14
C TYR A 207 5.48 0.72 10.06
N PHE A 208 6.29 1.21 9.13
CA PHE A 208 7.68 0.82 8.97
C PHE A 208 8.56 2.05 9.01
N GLU A 209 9.71 1.94 9.66
CA GLU A 209 10.80 2.88 9.48
C GLU A 209 11.61 2.46 8.26
N ARG A 210 11.63 3.32 7.23
CA ARG A 210 12.44 3.17 6.03
C ARG A 210 13.78 3.87 6.22
N VAL A 211 14.86 3.10 6.17
CA VAL A 211 16.24 3.58 6.30
C VAL A 211 16.98 3.33 4.99
N THR A 212 17.47 4.39 4.36
CA THR A 212 18.33 4.29 3.17
C THR A 212 19.78 4.28 3.60
N GLY A 213 20.43 3.12 3.51
CA GLY A 213 21.86 3.00 3.85
C GLY A 213 22.75 3.58 2.75
N SER A 214 22.45 3.23 1.49
CA SER A 214 23.20 3.71 0.32
C SER A 214 22.35 3.57 -0.95
N LYS A 215 22.94 3.87 -2.13
CA LYS A 215 22.30 3.57 -3.43
C LYS A 215 22.06 2.06 -3.65
N ASP A 216 22.77 1.24 -2.89
CA ASP A 216 22.82 -0.23 -3.01
C ASP A 216 22.05 -0.89 -1.85
N SER A 217 21.50 -0.12 -0.90
CA SER A 217 20.81 -0.70 0.27
C SER A 217 19.67 0.16 0.84
N GLU A 218 18.53 -0.47 1.06
CA GLU A 218 17.39 0.08 1.80
C GLU A 218 16.82 -0.96 2.76
N THR A 219 16.45 -0.51 3.96
CA THR A 219 15.89 -1.38 5.01
C THR A 219 14.55 -0.84 5.48
N PHE A 220 13.63 -1.75 5.78
CA PHE A 220 12.32 -1.47 6.35
C PHE A 220 12.17 -2.20 7.68
N TYR A 221 12.10 -1.46 8.78
CA TYR A 221 11.89 -2.00 10.13
C TYR A 221 10.43 -1.82 10.53
N MET A 222 9.72 -2.91 10.81
CA MET A 222 8.34 -2.81 11.29
C MET A 222 8.32 -2.16 12.67
N MET A 223 7.48 -1.13 12.84
CA MET A 223 7.29 -0.42 14.10
C MET A 223 6.11 -1.05 14.84
N ASN A 224 6.39 -1.60 16.02
CA ASN A 224 5.35 -2.08 16.93
C ASN A 224 4.85 -0.92 17.80
N PRO A 225 3.52 -0.71 17.90
CA PRO A 225 2.95 0.31 18.77
C PRO A 225 3.07 -0.10 20.25
N ASP A 226 3.08 -1.41 20.51
CA ASP A 226 3.19 -1.99 21.84
C ASP A 226 4.62 -2.50 22.02
N SER A 227 5.41 -1.81 22.83
CA SER A 227 6.85 -2.04 23.06
C SER A 227 7.20 -3.37 23.74
N ASN A 228 6.24 -4.29 23.88
CA ASN A 228 6.38 -5.53 24.62
C ASN A 228 6.08 -6.72 23.68
N ASN A 229 7.12 -7.28 23.07
CA ASN A 229 7.11 -8.58 22.36
C ASN A 229 6.10 -8.74 21.19
N GLY A 230 5.86 -7.69 20.39
CA GLY A 230 5.14 -7.85 19.12
C GLY A 230 5.98 -8.61 18.07
N ALA A 231 5.33 -9.22 17.09
CA ALA A 231 5.99 -9.74 15.89
C ALA A 231 6.91 -8.66 15.32
N GLU A 232 8.18 -8.97 15.02
CA GLU A 232 9.13 -7.99 14.49
C GLU A 232 9.55 -8.45 13.11
N LEU A 233 9.22 -7.66 12.08
CA LEU A 233 9.65 -7.91 10.72
C LEU A 233 10.68 -6.85 10.31
N SER A 234 11.84 -7.30 9.85
CA SER A 234 12.82 -6.46 9.17
C SER A 234 13.01 -6.95 7.74
N VAL A 235 12.97 -6.04 6.78
CA VAL A 235 13.18 -6.34 5.35
C VAL A 235 14.37 -5.54 4.85
N PHE A 236 15.41 -6.23 4.41
CA PHE A 236 16.66 -5.67 3.91
C PHE A 236 16.73 -5.90 2.40
N LEU A 237 16.85 -4.85 1.60
CA LEU A 237 17.14 -4.94 0.17
C LEU A 237 18.60 -4.53 -0.01
N VAL A 238 19.42 -5.42 -0.54
CA VAL A 238 20.87 -5.22 -0.64
C VAL A 238 21.35 -5.64 -2.02
N ARG A 239 22.17 -4.79 -2.63
CA ARG A 239 22.93 -5.10 -3.84
C ARG A 239 24.36 -5.47 -3.45
N ILE A 240 24.75 -6.71 -3.73
CA ILE A 240 26.07 -7.28 -3.42
C ILE A 240 27.01 -7.23 -4.61
#